data_AF-A0A1F0UKT1-F1
#
_entry.id   AF-A0A1F0UKT1-F1
#
_cell.length_a   1.000
_cell.length_b   1.000
_cell.length_c   1.000
_cell.angle_alpha   90.00
_cell.angle_beta   90.00
_cell.angle_gamma   90.00
#
_symmetry.space_group_name_H-M   'P 1'
#
loop_
_entity.id
_entity.type
_entity.pdbx_description
1 polymer ?
#
loop_
_entity_poly.entity_id
_entity_poly.type
_entity_poly.pdbx_seq_one_letter_code
_entity_poly.pdbx_strand_id
1 'polypeptide(L)'
;MPYKFNGKELDQETGLYYYGARYMNPRTSLWYGVDPLAEKYPSVGAYVYCMDRPTKLIDTDGRKVIISGSRNQRIIVLNQLQKLTNYKLGVKQNGEVVILATHGRNKSKKLTVGNSLIESVIKHKRTMTIQTTDPGEKSSEHDIYRRDAFNGKGTDVVVNFDVTDTPKLLTENGKTGKSSEEVMPLFLVLGHEIIHGERSMDGIAIDPDTKSSYKYRSPNGQLKIKNTSKEELETVGIIGKAKRTENALRKEHGLNKRIKY
;
A
#
# COMPACT_ATOMS: atom_id res chain seq x y z
N MET A 1 5.78 -26.95 14.77
CA MET A 1 6.47 -25.85 15.46
C MET A 1 5.52 -25.27 16.50
N PRO A 2 5.79 -25.37 17.81
CA PRO A 2 4.85 -24.90 18.82
C PRO A 2 4.95 -23.37 18.98
N TYR A 3 3.99 -22.64 18.42
CA TYR A 3 3.76 -21.22 18.71
C TYR A 3 3.30 -21.10 20.16
N LYS A 4 4.17 -20.62 21.05
CA LYS A 4 3.89 -20.55 22.50
C LYS A 4 3.71 -19.10 22.96
N PHE A 5 4.81 -18.35 23.09
CA PHE A 5 4.77 -16.96 23.55
C PHE A 5 4.40 -15.99 22.42
N ASN A 6 3.33 -15.21 22.60
CA ASN A 6 2.85 -14.15 21.69
C ASN A 6 2.70 -14.58 20.21
N GLY A 7 2.45 -15.87 19.94
CA GLY A 7 2.30 -16.39 18.58
C GLY A 7 3.56 -16.30 17.72
N LYS A 8 4.74 -16.08 18.32
CA LYS A 8 6.02 -16.00 17.62
C LYS A 8 6.69 -17.36 17.53
N GLU A 9 7.54 -17.49 16.51
CA GLU A 9 8.31 -18.70 16.25
C GLU A 9 9.38 -18.85 17.34
N LEU A 10 9.36 -20.01 18.01
CA LEU A 10 10.42 -20.41 18.92
C LEU A 10 11.49 -21.13 18.10
N ASP A 11 12.69 -20.57 18.09
CA ASP A 11 13.86 -21.27 17.61
C ASP A 11 14.30 -22.30 18.66
N GLN A 12 14.31 -23.58 18.27
CA GLN A 12 14.62 -24.68 19.17
C GLN A 12 16.11 -24.81 19.47
N GLU A 13 16.98 -24.32 18.60
CA GLU A 13 18.43 -24.39 18.77
C GLU A 13 18.91 -23.37 19.81
N THR A 14 18.34 -22.16 19.75
CA THR A 14 18.73 -21.06 20.65
C THR A 14 17.83 -20.91 21.88
N GLY A 15 16.61 -21.47 21.85
CA GLY A 15 15.62 -21.28 22.90
C GLY A 15 15.04 -19.86 22.96
N LEU A 16 15.25 -19.07 21.90
CA LEU A 16 14.79 -17.68 21.79
C LEU A 16 13.59 -17.58 20.83
N TYR A 17 12.75 -16.57 21.04
CA TYR A 17 11.66 -16.28 20.12
C TYR A 17 12.12 -15.32 19.04
N TYR A 18 11.86 -15.66 17.79
CA TYR A 18 12.18 -14.81 16.65
C TYR A 18 11.05 -13.82 16.37
N TYR A 19 11.40 -12.52 16.36
CA TYR A 19 10.46 -11.41 16.13
C TYR A 19 10.72 -10.69 14.80
N GLY A 20 11.43 -11.32 13.86
CA GLY A 20 11.67 -10.79 12.51
C GLY A 20 12.91 -9.91 12.39
N ALA A 21 13.16 -9.03 13.36
CA ALA A 21 14.37 -8.19 13.40
C ALA A 21 15.37 -8.63 14.48
N ARG A 22 14.88 -9.23 15.56
CA ARG A 22 15.67 -9.60 16.74
C ARG A 22 15.13 -10.87 17.39
N TYR A 23 15.99 -11.52 18.15
CA TYR A 23 15.63 -12.62 19.05
C TYR A 23 15.34 -12.08 20.45
N MET A 24 14.30 -12.64 21.08
CA MET A 24 13.84 -12.25 22.41
C MET A 24 13.85 -13.45 23.36
N ASN A 25 14.47 -13.29 24.52
CA ASN A 25 14.41 -14.25 25.61
C ASN A 25 13.19 -13.96 26.49
N PRO A 26 12.17 -14.83 26.51
CA PRO A 26 10.91 -14.57 27.20
C PRO A 26 11.04 -14.65 28.72
N ARG A 27 12.05 -15.35 29.25
CA ARG A 27 12.24 -15.50 30.70
C ARG A 27 12.82 -14.23 31.31
N THR A 28 13.77 -13.62 30.60
CA THR A 28 14.44 -12.40 31.05
C THR A 28 13.88 -11.14 30.41
N SER A 29 12.99 -11.27 29.43
CA SER A 29 12.46 -10.17 28.61
C SER A 29 13.55 -9.34 27.94
N LEU A 30 14.68 -9.98 27.61
CA LEU A 30 15.84 -9.35 26.98
C LEU A 30 15.85 -9.59 25.46
N TRP A 31 16.25 -8.55 24.74
CA TRP A 31 16.52 -8.61 23.30
C TRP A 31 18.00 -8.89 23.07
N TYR A 32 18.31 -9.93 22.31
CA TYR A 32 19.70 -10.37 22.07
C TYR A 32 20.38 -9.65 20.90
N GLY A 33 19.64 -8.83 20.15
CA GLY A 33 20.17 -8.02 19.05
C GLY A 33 20.04 -6.51 19.32
N VAL A 34 21.02 -5.74 18.86
CA VAL A 34 20.95 -4.28 18.79
C VAL A 34 19.77 -3.88 17.91
N ASP A 35 18.99 -2.89 18.34
CA ASP A 35 17.93 -2.32 17.52
C ASP A 35 18.53 -1.73 16.23
N PRO A 36 18.05 -2.12 15.04
CA PRO A 36 18.54 -1.56 13.77
C PRO A 36 18.43 -0.03 13.68
N LEU A 37 17.58 0.60 14.51
CA LEU A 37 17.41 2.04 14.58
C LEU A 37 18.12 2.68 15.79
N ALA A 38 19.01 1.95 16.49
CA ALA A 38 19.71 2.45 17.67
C ALA A 38 20.45 3.77 17.40
N GLU A 39 21.14 3.89 16.26
CA GLU A 39 21.87 5.11 15.88
C GLU A 39 20.95 6.32 15.67
N LYS A 40 19.70 6.09 15.27
CA LYS A 40 18.70 7.14 15.06
C LYS A 40 18.10 7.64 16.37
N TYR A 41 18.14 6.83 17.42
CA TYR A 41 17.56 7.13 18.73
C TYR A 41 18.61 6.93 19.84
N PRO A 42 19.70 7.73 19.86
CA PRO A 42 20.78 7.55 20.82
C PRO A 42 20.35 7.76 22.28
N SER A 43 19.22 8.46 22.50
CA SER A 43 18.60 8.65 23.81
C SER A 43 17.76 7.47 24.30
N VAL A 44 17.56 6.44 23.47
CA VAL A 44 16.84 5.21 23.79
C VAL A 44 17.84 4.07 23.78
N GLY A 45 17.86 3.24 24.83
CA GLY A 45 18.76 2.10 24.88
C GLY A 45 18.54 1.17 23.69
N ALA A 46 19.62 0.70 23.06
CA ALA A 46 19.58 -0.14 21.85
C ALA A 46 18.88 -1.50 22.03
N TYR A 47 18.49 -1.85 23.26
CA TYR A 47 17.81 -3.10 23.60
C TYR A 47 16.40 -2.85 24.15
N VAL A 48 15.89 -1.62 24.07
CA VAL A 48 14.57 -1.23 24.59
C VAL A 48 13.49 -1.44 23.53
N TYR A 49 12.50 -2.27 23.84
CA TYR A 49 11.33 -2.46 22.98
C TYR A 49 10.33 -1.32 23.12
N CYS A 50 9.86 -0.77 22.00
CA CYS A 50 8.80 0.25 21.99
C CYS A 50 9.07 1.48 22.87
N MET A 51 10.34 1.88 23.08
CA MET A 51 10.70 2.94 24.05
C MET A 51 10.07 2.72 25.44
N ASP A 52 9.96 1.46 25.86
CA ASP A 52 9.33 1.03 27.11
C ASP A 52 7.83 1.36 27.23
N ARG A 53 7.15 1.55 26.10
CA ARG A 53 5.70 1.85 26.02
C ARG A 53 4.92 0.84 25.17
N PRO A 54 5.05 -0.49 25.40
CA PRO A 54 4.47 -1.54 24.54
C PRO A 54 2.93 -1.61 24.56
N THR A 55 2.28 -0.97 25.54
CA THR A 55 0.81 -0.87 25.60
C THR A 55 0.25 0.26 24.73
N LYS A 56 1.12 1.20 24.29
CA LYS A 56 0.75 2.36 23.46
C LYS A 56 1.40 2.33 22.08
N LEU A 57 2.51 1.63 21.94
CA LEU A 57 3.33 1.55 20.73
C LEU A 57 3.48 0.08 20.36
N ILE A 58 3.31 -0.21 19.07
CA ILE A 58 3.66 -1.49 18.48
C ILE A 58 4.86 -1.21 17.60
N ASP A 59 6.01 -1.81 17.94
CA ASP A 59 7.21 -1.75 17.11
C ASP A 59 7.06 -2.80 16.00
N THR A 60 6.76 -2.33 14.79
CA THR A 60 6.39 -3.15 13.63
C THR A 60 7.57 -3.58 12.75
N ASP A 61 8.83 -3.28 13.12
CA ASP A 61 10.09 -3.61 12.40
C ASP A 61 10.86 -2.45 11.73
N GLY A 62 10.44 -1.19 11.92
CA GLY A 62 11.19 -0.03 11.43
C GLY A 62 10.92 0.41 9.99
N ARG A 63 9.95 -0.20 9.28
CA ARG A 63 9.54 0.23 7.93
C ARG A 63 8.11 0.77 7.89
N LYS A 64 7.88 1.74 6.99
CA LYS A 64 6.84 2.78 7.11
C LYS A 64 6.34 3.20 5.74
N VAL A 65 5.11 3.72 5.68
CA VAL A 65 4.73 4.64 4.58
C VAL A 65 5.32 6.01 4.90
N ILE A 66 6.20 6.51 4.04
CA ILE A 66 6.85 7.82 4.18
C ILE A 66 6.31 8.74 3.10
N ILE A 67 5.80 9.90 3.47
CA ILE A 67 5.53 10.97 2.50
C ILE A 67 6.71 11.96 2.53
N SER A 68 7.42 12.07 1.41
CA SER A 68 8.56 12.96 1.28
C SER A 68 8.13 14.38 0.92
N GLY A 69 9.10 15.29 0.80
CA GLY A 69 8.85 16.69 0.46
C GLY A 69 8.42 17.57 1.63
N SER A 70 7.98 18.78 1.29
CA SER A 70 7.56 19.85 2.18
C SER A 70 6.30 19.49 2.99
N ARG A 71 6.04 20.22 4.07
CA ARG A 71 4.82 20.06 4.87
C ARG A 71 3.55 20.17 4.02
N ASN A 72 3.52 21.08 3.04
CA ASN A 72 2.36 21.27 2.16
C ASN A 72 2.15 20.05 1.25
N GLN A 73 3.21 19.53 0.64
CA GLN A 73 3.16 18.30 -0.18
C GLN A 73 2.65 17.12 0.67
N ARG A 74 3.16 16.96 1.89
CA ARG A 74 2.71 15.92 2.82
C ARG A 74 1.22 16.01 3.14
N ILE A 75 0.70 17.21 3.35
CA ILE A 75 -0.72 17.43 3.61
C ILE A 75 -1.57 17.05 2.39
N ILE A 76 -1.13 17.40 1.17
CA ILE A 76 -1.86 17.08 -0.06
C ILE A 76 -1.96 15.56 -0.24
N VAL A 77 -0.85 14.84 -0.11
CA VAL A 77 -0.83 13.37 -0.22
C VAL A 77 -1.65 12.73 0.90
N LEU A 78 -1.47 13.18 2.16
CA LEU A 78 -2.25 12.67 3.30
C LEU A 78 -3.75 12.83 3.05
N ASN A 79 -4.19 13.96 2.49
CA ASN A 79 -5.60 14.18 2.18
C ASN A 79 -6.14 13.20 1.13
N GLN A 80 -5.34 12.77 0.15
CA GLN A 80 -5.75 11.74 -0.80
C GLN A 80 -5.77 10.35 -0.16
N LEU A 81 -4.75 9.98 0.62
CA LEU A 81 -4.74 8.74 1.40
C LEU A 81 -5.95 8.64 2.33
N GLN A 82 -6.28 9.75 2.99
CA GLN A 82 -7.41 9.84 3.92
C GLN A 82 -8.76 9.62 3.22
N LYS A 83 -8.88 9.88 1.90
CA LYS A 83 -10.09 9.57 1.14
C LYS A 83 -10.26 8.08 0.88
N LEU A 84 -9.17 7.30 0.82
CA LEU A 84 -9.20 5.85 0.59
C LEU A 84 -9.67 5.07 1.82
N THR A 85 -9.58 5.61 3.03
CA THR A 85 -9.82 4.84 4.27
C THR A 85 -10.75 5.55 5.25
N ASN A 86 -11.41 4.76 6.10
CA ASN A 86 -12.11 5.21 7.29
C ASN A 86 -11.18 5.49 8.46
N TYR A 87 -9.92 5.06 8.43
CA TYR A 87 -8.97 5.33 9.49
C TYR A 87 -8.63 6.81 9.56
N LYS A 88 -8.44 7.35 10.76
CA LYS A 88 -7.86 8.67 10.93
C LYS A 88 -6.36 8.55 10.74
N LEU A 89 -5.85 9.09 9.65
CA LEU A 89 -4.42 9.11 9.37
C LEU A 89 -3.77 10.37 9.94
N GLY A 90 -2.48 10.28 10.24
CA GLY A 90 -1.62 11.42 10.59
C GLY A 90 -0.26 11.26 9.95
N VAL A 91 0.48 12.37 9.83
CA VAL A 91 1.88 12.35 9.38
C VAL A 91 2.77 12.92 10.48
N LYS A 92 3.81 12.19 10.86
CA LYS A 92 4.85 12.64 11.80
C LYS A 92 5.79 13.64 11.14
N GLN A 93 6.61 14.34 11.94
CA GLN A 93 7.59 15.31 11.43
C GLN A 93 8.60 14.71 10.44
N ASN A 94 8.90 13.41 10.56
CA ASN A 94 9.77 12.67 9.66
C ASN A 94 9.09 12.18 8.36
N GLY A 95 7.81 12.50 8.12
CA GLY A 95 7.06 12.07 6.94
C GLY A 95 6.31 10.74 7.10
N GLU A 96 6.52 10.02 8.20
CA GLU A 96 5.86 8.74 8.46
C GLU A 96 4.35 8.90 8.65
N VAL A 97 3.58 8.12 7.88
CA VAL A 97 2.13 8.03 8.00
C VAL A 97 1.77 7.02 9.09
N VAL A 98 0.87 7.42 9.99
CA VAL A 98 0.38 6.58 11.09
C VAL A 98 -1.14 6.56 11.16
N ILE A 99 -1.68 5.43 11.62
CA ILE A 99 -3.11 5.30 11.95
C ILE A 99 -3.31 5.83 13.38
N LEU A 100 -3.97 6.98 13.51
CA LEU A 100 -4.29 7.62 14.78
C LEU A 100 -5.55 7.04 15.42
N ALA A 101 -6.50 6.57 14.62
CA ALA A 101 -7.72 5.91 15.09
C ALA A 101 -8.36 5.07 13.98
N THR A 102 -9.10 4.03 14.34
CA THR A 102 -9.83 3.17 13.38
C THR A 102 -11.14 3.78 12.87
N HIS A 103 -11.58 4.90 13.46
CA HIS A 103 -12.83 5.59 13.13
C HIS A 103 -12.57 7.10 12.89
N GLY A 104 -12.31 7.46 11.64
CA GLY A 104 -12.02 8.81 11.15
C GLY A 104 -13.25 9.57 10.64
N ARG A 105 -13.08 10.38 9.59
CA ARG A 105 -14.16 11.26 9.05
C ARG A 105 -15.15 10.54 8.14
N ASN A 106 -14.80 9.38 7.59
CA ASN A 106 -15.62 8.64 6.62
C ASN A 106 -16.56 7.59 7.27
N LYS A 107 -16.97 7.77 8.54
CA LYS A 107 -17.67 6.72 9.33
C LYS A 107 -18.94 6.14 8.70
N SER A 108 -19.61 6.89 7.83
CA SER A 108 -20.81 6.44 7.13
C SER A 108 -20.54 5.56 5.91
N LYS A 109 -19.29 5.49 5.43
CA LYS A 109 -18.90 4.70 4.25
C LYS A 109 -18.34 3.34 4.66
N LYS A 110 -18.59 2.32 3.84
CA LYS A 110 -18.00 0.98 4.01
C LYS A 110 -16.77 0.82 3.10
N LEU A 111 -15.63 1.36 3.54
CA LEU A 111 -14.35 1.35 2.80
C LEU A 111 -13.47 0.16 3.19
N THR A 112 -13.93 -1.07 2.93
CA THR A 112 -13.26 -2.30 3.38
C THR A 112 -11.95 -2.53 2.63
N VAL A 113 -11.97 -2.40 1.30
CA VAL A 113 -10.82 -2.56 0.41
C VAL A 113 -9.82 -1.47 0.71
N GLY A 114 -10.28 -0.23 0.82
CA GLY A 114 -9.43 0.91 1.14
C GLY A 114 -8.79 0.83 2.53
N ASN A 115 -9.54 0.42 3.56
CA ASN A 115 -8.98 0.15 4.89
C ASN A 115 -7.91 -0.95 4.84
N SER A 116 -8.21 -2.07 4.18
CA SER A 116 -7.28 -3.19 4.07
C SER A 116 -6.01 -2.81 3.31
N LEU A 117 -6.11 -2.00 2.25
CA LEU A 117 -4.96 -1.51 1.49
C LEU A 117 -4.06 -0.64 2.37
N ILE A 118 -4.63 0.41 2.98
CA ILE A 118 -3.88 1.35 3.81
C ILE A 118 -3.26 0.67 5.02
N GLU A 119 -3.97 -0.25 5.67
CA GLU A 119 -3.44 -1.05 6.77
C GLU A 119 -2.27 -1.93 6.34
N SER A 120 -2.42 -2.59 5.20
CA SER A 120 -1.44 -3.51 4.65
C SER A 120 -0.14 -2.79 4.34
N VAL A 121 -0.18 -1.62 3.68
CA VAL A 121 1.03 -0.85 3.36
C VAL A 121 1.66 -0.16 4.58
N ILE A 122 0.85 0.34 5.54
CA ILE A 122 1.39 0.99 6.76
C ILE A 122 2.05 -0.03 7.68
N LYS A 123 1.51 -1.26 7.76
CA LYS A 123 2.03 -2.33 8.61
C LYS A 123 2.97 -3.28 7.87
N HIS A 124 3.32 -2.96 6.62
CA HIS A 124 4.14 -3.83 5.80
C HIS A 124 5.59 -3.87 6.33
N LYS A 125 6.25 -5.02 6.22
CA LYS A 125 7.68 -5.20 6.49
C LYS A 125 8.61 -4.49 5.50
N ARG A 126 8.10 -3.58 4.68
CA ARG A 126 8.81 -2.85 3.59
C ARG A 126 8.34 -1.41 3.56
N THR A 127 9.18 -0.55 2.99
CA THR A 127 8.94 0.88 2.94
C THR A 127 8.31 1.27 1.62
N MET A 128 7.23 2.04 1.70
CA MET A 128 6.64 2.76 0.58
C MET A 128 6.90 4.24 0.76
N THR A 129 7.65 4.85 -0.16
CA THR A 129 7.88 6.29 -0.17
C THR A 129 6.98 6.94 -1.20
N ILE A 130 6.09 7.84 -0.78
CA ILE A 130 5.24 8.63 -1.67
C ILE A 130 5.84 10.03 -1.79
N GLN A 131 6.13 10.44 -3.02
CA GLN A 131 6.67 11.76 -3.33
C GLN A 131 5.83 12.45 -4.40
N THR A 132 5.73 13.77 -4.33
CA THR A 132 5.02 14.53 -5.36
C THR A 132 5.94 14.89 -6.51
N THR A 133 5.45 14.83 -7.74
CA THR A 133 6.17 15.27 -8.95
C THR A 133 5.66 16.61 -9.47
N ASP A 134 6.33 17.12 -10.50
CA ASP A 134 5.90 18.32 -11.20
C ASP A 134 4.57 18.10 -11.97
N PRO A 135 3.76 19.15 -12.15
CA PRO A 135 2.50 19.05 -12.89
C PRO A 135 2.69 18.62 -14.34
N GLY A 136 1.84 17.71 -14.81
CA GLY A 136 1.88 17.15 -16.17
C GLY A 136 2.68 15.85 -16.27
N GLU A 137 3.32 15.42 -15.19
CA GLU A 137 3.92 14.10 -15.08
C GLU A 137 2.84 13.03 -14.84
N LYS A 138 3.06 11.81 -15.29
CA LYS A 138 2.15 10.70 -14.95
C LYS A 138 2.50 10.16 -13.58
N SER A 139 1.49 9.92 -12.76
CA SER A 139 1.70 9.17 -11.53
C SER A 139 2.21 7.76 -11.87
N SER A 140 3.16 7.28 -11.08
CA SER A 140 3.83 5.99 -11.33
C SER A 140 4.41 5.41 -10.06
N GLU A 141 4.58 4.09 -10.07
CA GLU A 141 5.29 3.33 -9.06
C GLU A 141 6.67 2.87 -9.57
N HIS A 142 7.65 2.81 -8.68
CA HIS A 142 9.01 2.36 -8.95
C HIS A 142 9.57 1.45 -7.85
N ASP A 143 9.95 0.25 -8.26
CA ASP A 143 10.66 -0.74 -7.46
C ASP A 143 12.12 -0.34 -7.17
N ILE A 144 12.54 -0.36 -5.91
CA ILE A 144 13.97 -0.23 -5.58
C ILE A 144 14.79 -1.40 -6.15
N TYR A 145 14.25 -2.63 -6.05
CA TYR A 145 14.84 -3.85 -6.61
C TYR A 145 13.81 -4.57 -7.48
N ARG A 146 13.71 -4.15 -8.74
CA ARG A 146 12.74 -4.69 -9.71
C ARG A 146 12.65 -6.21 -9.78
N ARG A 147 13.79 -6.93 -9.74
CA ARG A 147 13.77 -8.41 -9.79
C ARG A 147 13.05 -9.04 -8.60
N ASP A 148 13.06 -8.36 -7.45
CA ASP A 148 12.44 -8.85 -6.23
C ASP A 148 10.94 -8.58 -6.18
N ALA A 149 10.43 -7.64 -7.00
CA ALA A 149 9.01 -7.32 -7.09
C ALA A 149 8.13 -8.48 -7.58
N PHE A 150 8.70 -9.42 -8.35
CA PHE A 150 7.95 -10.51 -9.00
C PHE A 150 8.53 -11.92 -8.76
N ASN A 151 9.44 -12.07 -7.79
CA ASN A 151 10.08 -13.37 -7.47
C ASN A 151 9.70 -13.93 -6.08
N GLY A 152 8.69 -13.36 -5.42
CA GLY A 152 8.23 -13.74 -4.08
C GLY A 152 9.06 -13.18 -2.93
N LYS A 153 10.20 -12.51 -3.19
CA LYS A 153 10.93 -11.80 -2.15
C LYS A 153 10.19 -10.53 -1.76
N GLY A 154 9.98 -9.63 -2.72
CA GLY A 154 9.42 -8.29 -2.60
C GLY A 154 10.48 -7.20 -2.38
N THR A 155 10.13 -5.94 -2.67
CA THR A 155 11.03 -4.78 -2.62
C THR A 155 10.39 -3.56 -1.97
N ASP A 156 11.21 -2.66 -1.41
CA ASP A 156 10.77 -1.30 -1.11
C ASP A 156 10.38 -0.59 -2.42
N VAL A 157 9.49 0.41 -2.31
CA VAL A 157 8.83 1.04 -3.46
C VAL A 157 8.75 2.57 -3.32
N VAL A 158 8.79 3.26 -4.45
CA VAL A 158 8.61 4.71 -4.55
C VAL A 158 7.40 5.01 -5.43
N VAL A 159 6.42 5.72 -4.89
CA VAL A 159 5.27 6.23 -5.63
C VAL A 159 5.51 7.69 -5.97
N ASN A 160 5.67 7.97 -7.26
CA ASN A 160 5.71 9.30 -7.83
C ASN A 160 4.28 9.75 -8.11
N PHE A 161 3.79 10.75 -7.39
CA PHE A 161 2.41 11.20 -7.45
C PHE A 161 2.30 12.62 -7.97
N ASP A 162 1.80 12.77 -9.20
CA ASP A 162 1.41 14.08 -9.70
C ASP A 162 0.02 14.43 -9.12
N VAL A 163 -0.01 15.49 -8.32
CA VAL A 163 -1.22 15.99 -7.66
C VAL A 163 -2.22 16.63 -8.63
N THR A 164 -1.88 16.71 -9.91
CA THR A 164 -2.70 17.22 -11.02
C THR A 164 -3.10 16.14 -12.03
N ASP A 165 -2.60 14.91 -11.89
CA ASP A 165 -2.88 13.82 -12.82
C ASP A 165 -4.31 13.29 -12.65
N THR A 166 -5.21 13.71 -13.55
CA THR A 166 -6.60 13.27 -13.58
C THR A 166 -6.95 12.68 -14.94
N PRO A 167 -6.55 11.42 -15.22
CA PRO A 167 -6.71 10.84 -16.54
C PRO A 167 -8.18 10.59 -16.87
N LYS A 168 -8.54 10.69 -18.16
CA LYS A 168 -9.85 10.28 -18.67
C LYS A 168 -9.85 8.78 -18.98
N LEU A 169 -10.79 8.07 -18.39
CA LEU A 169 -10.89 6.61 -18.45
C LEU A 169 -12.22 6.17 -19.04
N LEU A 170 -12.21 5.07 -19.78
CA LEU A 170 -13.44 4.41 -20.20
C LEU A 170 -13.96 3.53 -19.07
N THR A 171 -15.19 3.82 -18.63
CA THR A 171 -15.86 3.16 -17.51
C THR A 171 -17.21 2.60 -17.96
N GLU A 172 -17.76 1.66 -17.19
CA GLU A 172 -19.06 1.05 -17.41
C GLU A 172 -19.93 1.19 -16.16
N ASN A 173 -21.16 1.63 -16.37
CA ASN A 173 -22.15 1.68 -15.31
C ASN A 173 -22.67 0.28 -15.00
N GLY A 174 -22.43 -0.20 -13.78
CA GLY A 174 -22.80 -1.56 -13.37
C GLY A 174 -24.30 -1.86 -13.35
N LYS A 175 -25.17 -0.84 -13.40
CA LYS A 175 -26.64 -1.01 -13.48
C LYS A 175 -27.14 -1.04 -14.93
N THR A 176 -26.59 -0.20 -15.80
CA THR A 176 -27.10 -0.02 -17.17
C THR A 176 -26.26 -0.71 -18.24
N GLY A 177 -25.03 -1.12 -17.91
CA GLY A 177 -24.05 -1.67 -18.87
C GLY A 177 -23.57 -0.66 -19.91
N LYS A 178 -23.90 0.63 -19.77
CA LYS A 178 -23.46 1.68 -20.70
C LYS A 178 -22.03 2.13 -20.36
N SER A 179 -21.20 2.24 -21.40
CA SER A 179 -19.83 2.75 -21.28
C SER A 179 -19.75 4.26 -21.51
N SER A 180 -18.97 4.97 -20.69
CA SER A 180 -18.73 6.41 -20.81
C SER A 180 -17.32 6.80 -20.37
N GLU A 181 -16.81 7.91 -20.90
CA GLU A 181 -15.54 8.48 -20.44
C GLU A 181 -15.75 9.30 -19.15
N GLU A 182 -14.91 9.04 -18.15
CA GLU A 182 -14.94 9.71 -16.86
C GLU A 182 -13.54 10.14 -16.43
N VAL A 183 -13.45 11.29 -15.77
CA VAL A 183 -12.20 11.75 -15.15
C VAL A 183 -11.95 10.96 -13.87
N MET A 184 -10.76 10.38 -13.73
CA MET A 184 -10.36 9.67 -12.53
C MET A 184 -10.05 10.65 -11.38
N PRO A 185 -10.67 10.49 -10.20
CA PRO A 185 -10.30 11.28 -9.02
C PRO A 185 -8.87 10.98 -8.55
N LEU A 186 -8.14 12.00 -8.12
CA LEU A 186 -6.75 11.91 -7.63
C LEU A 186 -6.51 10.83 -6.56
N PHE A 187 -7.46 10.64 -5.64
CA PHE A 187 -7.28 9.63 -4.59
C PHE A 187 -7.29 8.21 -5.14
N LEU A 188 -7.99 7.96 -6.27
CA LEU A 188 -7.92 6.69 -6.96
C LEU A 188 -6.64 6.56 -7.76
N VAL A 189 -6.13 7.64 -8.35
CA VAL A 189 -4.82 7.63 -9.04
C VAL A 189 -3.75 7.20 -8.06
N LEU A 190 -3.69 7.85 -6.89
CA LEU A 190 -2.79 7.42 -5.81
C LEU A 190 -3.08 5.98 -5.35
N GLY A 191 -4.36 5.62 -5.21
CA GLY A 191 -4.75 4.26 -4.83
C GLY A 191 -4.29 3.19 -5.83
N HIS A 192 -4.24 3.51 -7.13
CA HIS A 192 -3.75 2.65 -8.19
C HIS A 192 -2.25 2.37 -8.01
N GLU A 193 -1.45 3.43 -7.87
CA GLU A 193 0.00 3.28 -7.64
C GLU A 193 0.33 2.56 -6.32
N ILE A 194 -0.48 2.75 -5.27
CA ILE A 194 -0.31 2.03 -4.00
C ILE A 194 -0.61 0.54 -4.16
N ILE A 195 -1.56 0.15 -5.01
CA ILE A 195 -1.84 -1.28 -5.26
C ILE A 195 -0.66 -1.92 -6.00
N HIS A 196 -0.06 -1.23 -6.98
CA HIS A 196 1.21 -1.69 -7.59
C HIS A 196 2.30 -1.85 -6.53
N GLY A 197 2.55 -0.80 -5.75
CA GLY A 197 3.61 -0.81 -4.76
C GLY A 197 3.40 -1.86 -3.69
N GLU A 198 2.15 -2.14 -3.29
CA GLU A 198 1.84 -3.25 -2.40
C GLU A 198 2.18 -4.61 -3.00
N ARG A 199 1.84 -4.86 -4.27
CA ARG A 199 2.15 -6.11 -4.96
C ARG A 199 3.66 -6.30 -5.11
N SER A 200 4.38 -5.24 -5.44
CA SER A 200 5.84 -5.21 -5.47
C SER A 200 6.46 -5.45 -4.08
N MET A 201 5.89 -4.85 -3.03
CA MET A 201 6.30 -5.12 -1.65
C MET A 201 6.03 -6.57 -1.24
N ASP A 202 4.96 -7.19 -1.71
CA ASP A 202 4.67 -8.61 -1.46
C ASP A 202 5.52 -9.55 -2.35
N GLY A 203 6.19 -9.03 -3.39
CA GLY A 203 6.95 -9.84 -4.35
C GLY A 203 6.07 -10.60 -5.34
N ILE A 204 4.81 -10.17 -5.50
CA ILE A 204 3.79 -10.82 -6.33
C ILE A 204 3.36 -9.95 -7.52
N ALA A 205 4.09 -8.87 -7.82
CA ALA A 205 3.88 -8.12 -9.05
C ALA A 205 4.11 -9.04 -10.26
N ILE A 206 3.50 -8.70 -11.38
CA ILE A 206 3.68 -9.45 -12.64
C ILE A 206 4.73 -8.74 -13.49
N ASP A 207 5.60 -9.54 -14.10
CA ASP A 207 6.60 -9.05 -15.04
C ASP A 207 5.95 -8.12 -16.10
N PRO A 208 6.43 -6.88 -16.27
CA PRO A 208 5.88 -5.92 -17.24
C PRO A 208 5.86 -6.39 -18.69
N ASP A 209 6.70 -7.35 -19.07
CA ASP A 209 6.70 -7.95 -20.40
C ASP A 209 5.54 -8.95 -20.59
N THR A 210 4.94 -9.41 -19.49
CA THR A 210 3.76 -10.27 -19.53
C THR A 210 2.53 -9.46 -19.95
N LYS A 211 2.00 -9.77 -21.13
CA LYS A 211 0.78 -9.14 -21.65
C LYS A 211 -0.41 -10.08 -21.57
N SER A 212 -1.61 -9.51 -21.50
CA SER A 212 -2.85 -10.25 -21.61
C SER A 212 -3.87 -9.50 -22.46
N SER A 213 -4.67 -10.28 -23.20
CA SER A 213 -5.76 -9.75 -24.01
C SER A 213 -7.05 -9.73 -23.23
N TYR A 214 -7.79 -8.63 -23.32
CA TYR A 214 -9.09 -8.49 -22.68
C TYR A 214 -10.09 -7.84 -23.64
N LYS A 215 -11.38 -8.06 -23.37
CA LYS A 215 -12.48 -7.52 -24.18
C LYS A 215 -13.20 -6.42 -23.41
N TYR A 216 -13.62 -5.37 -24.09
CA TYR A 216 -14.45 -4.31 -23.52
C TYR A 216 -15.43 -3.75 -24.55
N ARG A 217 -16.54 -3.16 -24.10
CA ARG A 217 -17.51 -2.49 -24.96
C ARG A 217 -17.20 -1.00 -25.06
N SER A 218 -17.04 -0.49 -26.27
CA SER A 218 -16.93 0.97 -26.48
C SER A 218 -18.27 1.68 -26.28
N PRO A 219 -18.29 3.03 -26.16
CA PRO A 219 -19.52 3.80 -25.95
C PRO A 219 -20.61 3.55 -27.02
N ASN A 220 -20.21 3.18 -28.24
CA ASN A 220 -21.10 2.80 -29.34
C ASN A 220 -21.57 1.32 -29.30
N GLY A 221 -21.29 0.58 -28.23
CA GLY A 221 -21.70 -0.81 -28.04
C GLY A 221 -20.83 -1.87 -28.72
N GLN A 222 -19.85 -1.46 -29.54
CA GLN A 222 -18.95 -2.40 -30.23
C GLN A 222 -18.01 -3.10 -29.25
N LEU A 223 -17.85 -4.42 -29.41
CA LEU A 223 -16.90 -5.21 -28.65
C LEU A 223 -15.50 -5.02 -29.24
N LYS A 224 -14.54 -4.58 -28.42
CA LYS A 224 -13.13 -4.39 -28.80
C LYS A 224 -12.24 -5.33 -27.99
N ILE A 225 -11.13 -5.74 -28.60
CA ILE A 225 -10.08 -6.55 -27.95
C ILE A 225 -8.83 -5.68 -27.88
N LYS A 226 -8.17 -5.63 -26.72
CA LYS A 226 -6.89 -4.93 -26.53
C LYS A 226 -5.93 -5.86 -25.79
N ASN A 227 -4.65 -5.78 -26.17
CA ASN A 227 -3.55 -6.48 -25.52
C ASN A 227 -2.70 -5.44 -24.78
N THR A 228 -2.51 -5.60 -23.47
CA THR A 228 -1.74 -4.67 -22.63
C THR A 228 -1.05 -5.43 -21.49
N SER A 229 -0.26 -4.73 -20.67
CA SER A 229 0.39 -5.29 -19.48
C SER A 229 -0.62 -6.05 -18.61
N LYS A 230 -0.28 -7.29 -18.25
CA LYS A 230 -1.10 -8.14 -17.39
C LYS A 230 -1.16 -7.56 -15.97
N GLU A 231 -0.07 -6.96 -15.50
CA GLU A 231 -0.01 -6.31 -14.18
C GLU A 231 -1.05 -5.18 -14.08
N GLU A 232 -1.13 -4.33 -15.09
CA GLU A 232 -2.13 -3.24 -15.15
C GLU A 232 -3.56 -3.76 -15.13
N LEU A 233 -3.83 -4.84 -15.88
CA LEU A 233 -5.16 -5.42 -15.94
C LEU A 233 -5.59 -6.06 -14.61
N GLU A 234 -4.66 -6.65 -13.87
CA GLU A 234 -4.91 -7.18 -12.53
C GLU A 234 -5.05 -6.07 -11.49
N THR A 235 -4.20 -5.04 -11.52
CA THR A 235 -4.30 -3.87 -10.64
C THR A 235 -5.63 -3.14 -10.82
N VAL A 236 -6.08 -2.95 -12.06
CA VAL A 236 -7.40 -2.39 -12.33
C VAL A 236 -8.51 -3.34 -11.87
N GLY A 237 -8.28 -4.66 -11.94
CA GLY A 237 -9.31 -5.68 -11.74
C GLY A 237 -10.22 -5.83 -12.96
N ILE A 238 -9.65 -5.70 -14.16
CA ILE A 238 -10.30 -6.11 -15.42
C ILE A 238 -10.19 -7.63 -15.57
N ILE A 239 -9.03 -8.19 -15.21
CA ILE A 239 -8.77 -9.63 -15.19
C ILE A 239 -8.25 -10.05 -13.80
N GLY A 240 -8.04 -11.36 -13.63
CA GLY A 240 -7.42 -11.92 -12.44
C GLY A 240 -8.35 -11.91 -11.22
N LYS A 241 -7.79 -12.31 -10.09
CA LYS A 241 -8.49 -12.39 -8.78
C LYS A 241 -7.67 -11.70 -7.69
N ALA A 242 -6.96 -10.63 -8.05
CA ALA A 242 -6.16 -9.87 -7.10
C ALA A 242 -7.01 -9.44 -5.90
N LYS A 243 -6.42 -9.55 -4.69
CA LYS A 243 -7.12 -9.30 -3.42
C LYS A 243 -7.69 -7.88 -3.33
N ARG A 244 -6.97 -6.91 -3.88
CA ARG A 244 -7.32 -5.48 -3.91
C ARG A 244 -7.10 -4.98 -5.33
N THR A 245 -8.06 -4.23 -5.85
CA THR A 245 -8.04 -3.69 -7.22
C THR A 245 -8.62 -2.29 -7.25
N GLU A 246 -8.26 -1.51 -8.27
CA GLU A 246 -8.82 -0.18 -8.51
C GLU A 246 -10.35 -0.27 -8.64
N ASN A 247 -10.88 -1.25 -9.38
CA ASN A 247 -12.32 -1.42 -9.51
C ASN A 247 -13.02 -1.76 -8.19
N ALA A 248 -12.34 -2.47 -7.28
CA ALA A 248 -12.87 -2.71 -5.94
C ALA A 248 -12.94 -1.39 -5.13
N LEU A 249 -11.90 -0.54 -5.21
CA LEU A 249 -11.95 0.82 -4.64
C LEU A 249 -13.07 1.65 -5.26
N ARG A 250 -13.15 1.71 -6.60
CA ARG A 250 -14.21 2.44 -7.33
C ARG A 250 -15.61 2.04 -6.86
N LYS A 251 -15.86 0.74 -6.69
CA LYS A 251 -17.13 0.21 -6.19
C LYS A 251 -17.47 0.72 -4.79
N GLU A 252 -16.51 0.74 -3.86
CA GLU A 252 -16.73 1.26 -2.49
C GLU A 252 -17.01 2.77 -2.47
N HIS A 253 -16.53 3.48 -3.49
CA HIS A 253 -16.75 4.91 -3.68
C HIS A 253 -17.97 5.25 -4.56
N GLY A 254 -18.74 4.24 -5.00
CA GLY A 254 -19.92 4.45 -5.84
C GLY A 254 -19.62 4.91 -7.27
N LEU A 255 -18.41 4.63 -7.77
CA LEU A 255 -17.95 5.01 -9.09
C LEU A 255 -18.12 3.87 -10.11
N ASN A 256 -18.29 4.22 -11.38
CA ASN A 256 -18.43 3.26 -12.47
C ASN A 256 -17.15 2.42 -12.65
N LYS A 257 -17.28 1.16 -13.08
CA LYS A 257 -16.15 0.23 -13.22
C LYS A 257 -15.25 0.69 -14.37
N ARG A 258 -13.93 0.82 -14.18
CA ARG A 258 -12.97 0.98 -15.27
C ARG A 258 -12.92 -0.31 -16.10
N ILE A 259 -13.17 -0.18 -17.40
CA ILE A 259 -13.22 -1.33 -18.33
C ILE A 259 -12.09 -1.32 -19.35
N LYS A 260 -11.26 -0.28 -19.39
CA LYS A 260 -10.16 -0.15 -20.33
C LYS A 260 -8.91 0.41 -19.63
N TYR A 261 -7.78 -0.21 -19.94
CA TYR A 261 -6.45 0.32 -19.69
C TYR A 261 -5.78 0.54 -21.04
#